data_AF-A0A661NSX5-F1
#
_entry.id   AF-A0A661NSX5-F1
#
_cell.length_a   1.000
_cell.length_b   1.000
_cell.length_c   1.000
_cell.angle_alpha   90.00
_cell.angle_beta   90.00
_cell.angle_gamma   90.00
#
_symmetry.space_group_name_H-M   'P 1'
#
loop_
_entity.id
_entity.type
_entity.pdbx_description
1 polymer ?
#
loop_
_entity_poly.entity_id
_entity_poly.type
_entity_poly.pdbx_seq_one_letter_code
_entity_poly.pdbx_strand_id
1 'polypeptide(L)'
;MGRLPLLTIVLLLAGCGTGEECYPSGQLGSCCHDDGDCGEFSCFADLPGGLCSRDCSADHLCPEGSTCLLYQASDASHVLCLPGCASGQAPCRDGYDCRLPDGQSSPVCVPVR
;
A
#
# COMPACT_ATOMS: atom_id res chain seq x y z
N MET A 1 13.03 -34.72 -53.01
CA MET A 1 12.22 -35.13 -51.84
C MET A 1 13.15 -35.15 -50.63
N GLY A 2 12.96 -34.26 -49.66
CA GLY A 2 13.77 -34.18 -48.44
C GLY A 2 13.45 -32.90 -47.70
N ARG A 3 12.63 -33.01 -46.65
CA ARG A 3 11.91 -31.93 -45.96
C ARG A 3 12.82 -31.19 -44.96
N LEU A 4 12.60 -29.88 -44.82
CA LEU A 4 13.15 -28.99 -43.80
C LEU A 4 12.98 -29.54 -42.38
N PRO A 5 13.97 -29.36 -41.48
CA PRO A 5 13.70 -29.18 -40.07
C PRO A 5 13.49 -27.69 -39.79
N LEU A 6 12.22 -27.33 -39.56
CA LEU A 6 11.81 -26.09 -38.91
C LEU A 6 12.49 -26.03 -37.53
N LEU A 7 13.44 -25.12 -37.36
CA LEU A 7 14.04 -24.83 -36.06
C LEU A 7 13.06 -23.91 -35.30
N THR A 8 12.25 -24.50 -34.44
CA THR A 8 11.28 -23.78 -33.59
C THR A 8 12.04 -22.96 -32.56
N ILE A 9 12.19 -21.66 -32.82
CA ILE A 9 12.68 -20.69 -31.83
C ILE A 9 11.60 -20.54 -30.76
N VAL A 10 11.81 -21.17 -29.61
CA VAL A 10 11.03 -20.94 -28.40
C VAL A 10 11.45 -19.58 -27.85
N LEU A 11 10.68 -18.52 -28.18
CA LEU A 11 10.75 -17.24 -27.47
C LEU A 11 10.29 -17.47 -26.03
N LEU A 12 11.25 -17.58 -25.12
CA LEU A 12 11.02 -17.37 -23.69
C LEU A 12 10.55 -15.92 -23.53
N LEU A 13 9.24 -15.74 -23.46
CA LEU A 13 8.62 -14.53 -22.92
C LEU A 13 9.10 -14.44 -21.47
N ALA A 14 10.16 -13.66 -21.23
CA ALA A 14 10.42 -13.07 -19.94
C ALA A 14 9.21 -12.20 -19.61
N GLY A 15 8.19 -12.81 -19.01
CA GLY A 15 7.18 -12.07 -18.26
C GLY A 15 7.92 -11.41 -17.11
N CYS A 16 8.39 -10.18 -17.30
CA CYS A 16 8.64 -9.27 -16.20
C CYS A 16 7.28 -9.09 -15.54
N GLY A 17 6.99 -9.92 -14.54
CA GLY A 17 5.85 -9.74 -13.69
C GLY A 17 5.92 -8.32 -13.14
N THR A 18 4.89 -7.54 -13.39
CA THR A 18 4.64 -6.22 -12.81
C THR A 18 4.37 -6.39 -11.31
N GLY A 19 5.34 -6.93 -10.57
CA GLY A 19 5.39 -6.75 -9.13
C GLY A 19 5.82 -5.31 -8.94
N GLU A 20 4.92 -4.45 -8.50
CA GLU A 20 5.33 -3.18 -7.92
C GLU A 20 6.29 -3.51 -6.79
N GLU A 21 7.58 -3.32 -7.07
CA GLU A 21 8.64 -3.70 -6.16
C GLU A 21 8.51 -2.75 -4.95
N CYS A 22 8.08 -3.31 -3.82
CA CYS A 22 7.95 -2.53 -2.60
C CYS A 22 9.35 -2.16 -2.11
N TYR A 23 9.65 -0.85 -2.15
CA TYR A 23 10.84 -0.26 -1.54
C TYR A 23 10.44 0.45 -0.25
N PRO A 24 10.47 -0.26 0.90
CA PRO A 24 9.98 0.29 2.17
C PRO A 24 10.86 1.43 2.64
N SER A 25 10.24 2.57 2.95
CA SER A 25 10.95 3.74 3.49
C SER A 25 10.96 3.79 5.03
N GLY A 26 10.23 2.88 5.69
CA GLY A 26 10.03 2.91 7.14
C GLY A 26 9.10 4.01 7.66
N GLN A 27 8.51 4.80 6.77
CA GLN A 27 7.63 5.92 7.13
C GLN A 27 6.16 5.49 7.13
N LEU A 28 5.32 6.28 7.80
CA LEU A 28 3.87 6.10 7.75
C LEU A 28 3.37 6.11 6.28
N GLY A 29 2.58 5.10 5.92
CA GLY A 29 2.05 4.97 4.55
C GLY A 29 2.97 4.22 3.59
N SER A 30 4.19 3.86 4.00
CA SER A 30 5.09 3.04 3.19
C SER A 30 4.50 1.67 2.92
N CYS A 31 4.94 1.05 1.82
CA CYS A 31 4.78 -0.38 1.62
C CYS A 31 5.62 -1.18 2.65
N CYS A 32 5.27 -2.44 2.87
CA CYS A 32 6.06 -3.37 3.69
C CYS A 32 5.69 -4.83 3.40
N HIS A 33 6.57 -5.75 3.78
CA HIS A 33 6.28 -7.19 3.83
C HIS A 33 6.23 -7.70 5.27
N ASP A 34 7.06 -7.14 6.15
CA ASP A 34 7.10 -7.45 7.58
C ASP A 34 7.46 -6.21 8.42
N ASP A 35 7.39 -6.33 9.75
CA ASP A 35 7.63 -5.21 10.67
C ASP A 35 9.05 -4.61 10.55
N GLY A 36 10.03 -5.36 10.06
CA GLY A 36 11.39 -4.87 9.83
C GLY A 36 11.47 -3.74 8.81
N ASP A 37 10.49 -3.66 7.91
CA ASP A 37 10.37 -2.63 6.88
C ASP A 37 9.83 -1.29 7.41
N CYS A 38 9.26 -1.27 8.63
CA CYS A 38 8.42 -0.17 9.11
C CYS A 38 9.03 0.72 10.19
N GLY A 39 10.29 0.51 10.59
CA GLY A 39 10.96 1.36 11.56
C GLY A 39 10.23 1.39 12.91
N GLU A 40 9.56 2.51 13.23
CA GLU A 40 8.76 2.65 14.46
C GLU A 40 7.28 2.22 14.32
N PHE A 41 6.87 1.85 13.11
CA PHE A 41 5.51 1.42 12.76
C PHE A 41 5.42 -0.11 12.68
N SER A 42 4.21 -0.62 12.58
CA SER A 42 3.91 -2.04 12.33
C SER A 42 3.49 -2.23 10.87
N CYS A 43 3.78 -3.40 10.33
CA CYS A 43 3.40 -3.76 8.97
C CYS A 43 2.01 -4.43 8.95
N PHE A 44 1.06 -3.77 8.30
CA PHE A 44 -0.27 -4.31 8.01
C PHE A 44 -0.24 -4.97 6.63
N ALA A 45 0.27 -6.20 6.59
CA ALA A 45 0.52 -6.96 5.36
C ALA A 45 -0.77 -7.42 4.64
N ASP A 46 -1.93 -7.32 5.29
CA ASP A 46 -3.25 -7.62 4.72
C ASP A 46 -3.82 -6.45 3.89
N LEU A 47 -3.14 -5.30 3.86
CA LEU A 47 -3.49 -4.16 3.02
C LEU A 47 -2.74 -4.19 1.67
N PRO A 48 -3.22 -3.49 0.63
CA PRO A 48 -2.60 -3.51 -0.70
C PRO A 48 -1.10 -3.19 -0.66
N GLY A 49 -0.27 -4.16 -1.03
CA GLY A 49 1.20 -4.04 -1.01
C GLY A 49 1.79 -3.79 0.38
N GLY A 50 1.08 -4.17 1.46
CA GLY A 50 1.42 -3.91 2.87
C GLY A 50 1.41 -2.43 3.24
N LEU A 51 1.14 -2.09 4.50
CA LEU A 51 1.15 -0.70 4.95
C LEU A 51 1.91 -0.55 6.28
N CYS A 52 2.92 0.30 6.31
CA CYS A 52 3.50 0.76 7.57
C CYS A 52 2.54 1.76 8.23
N SER A 53 1.96 1.36 9.35
CA SER A 53 1.07 2.20 10.15
C SER A 53 1.18 1.85 11.64
N ARG A 54 0.36 2.47 12.48
CA ARG A 54 0.20 2.07 13.88
C ARG A 54 -1.28 2.05 14.22
N ASP A 55 -1.62 1.20 15.18
CA ASP A 55 -2.92 1.25 15.82
C ASP A 55 -3.12 2.57 16.55
N CYS A 56 -4.35 3.06 16.56
CA CYS A 56 -4.72 4.30 17.23
C CYS A 56 -6.13 4.20 17.82
N SER A 57 -6.40 5.00 18.84
CA SER A 57 -7.74 5.17 19.43
C SER A 57 -8.30 6.59 19.26
N ALA A 58 -7.48 7.52 18.79
CA ALA A 58 -7.84 8.92 18.54
C ALA A 58 -6.80 9.59 17.62
N ASP A 59 -7.22 10.63 16.90
CA ASP A 59 -6.38 11.35 15.91
C ASP A 59 -5.09 11.92 16.49
N HIS A 60 -5.10 12.42 17.72
CA HIS A 60 -3.90 13.01 18.35
C HIS A 60 -2.78 12.00 18.66
N LEU A 61 -3.05 10.70 18.53
CA LEU A 61 -2.06 9.62 18.66
C LEU A 61 -1.37 9.30 17.33
N CYS A 62 -1.89 9.83 16.23
CA CYS A 62 -1.31 9.67 14.92
C CYS A 62 -0.26 10.76 14.63
N PRO A 63 0.79 10.43 13.86
CA PRO A 63 1.75 11.43 13.40
C PRO A 63 1.09 12.62 12.70
N GLU A 64 1.78 13.77 12.68
CA GLU A 64 1.27 14.96 12.00
C GLU A 64 0.92 14.66 10.53
N GLY A 65 -0.20 15.21 10.06
CA GLY A 65 -0.67 15.00 8.69
C GLY A 65 -1.31 13.64 8.45
N SER A 66 -1.61 12.87 9.49
CA SER A 66 -2.34 11.60 9.40
C SER A 66 -3.58 11.58 10.30
N THR A 67 -4.39 10.55 10.16
CA THR A 67 -5.72 10.49 10.78
C THR A 67 -6.05 9.08 11.22
N CYS A 68 -6.67 8.95 12.38
CA CYS A 68 -7.04 7.68 12.97
C CYS A 68 -8.38 7.19 12.42
N LEU A 69 -8.37 6.09 11.67
CA LEU A 69 -9.55 5.59 10.98
C LEU A 69 -9.73 4.09 11.12
N LEU A 70 -10.98 3.69 11.35
CA LEU A 70 -11.40 2.31 11.23
C LEU A 70 -11.43 1.92 9.75
N TYR A 71 -10.59 0.95 9.39
CA TYR A 71 -10.58 0.31 8.10
C TYR A 71 -11.02 -1.16 8.23
N GLN A 72 -11.84 -1.62 7.30
CA GLN A 72 -12.22 -3.04 7.20
C GLN A 72 -11.50 -3.66 6.00
N ALA A 73 -10.51 -4.50 6.31
CA ALA A 73 -9.90 -5.43 5.37
C ALA A 73 -10.80 -6.66 5.19
N SER A 74 -10.45 -7.54 4.25
CA SER A 74 -11.24 -8.73 3.92
C SER A 74 -11.47 -9.66 5.11
N ASP A 75 -10.48 -9.78 6.01
CA ASP A 75 -10.49 -10.74 7.12
C ASP A 75 -10.41 -10.08 8.51
N ALA A 76 -10.20 -8.76 8.57
CA ALA A 76 -10.00 -8.04 9.83
C ALA A 76 -10.48 -6.58 9.76
N SER A 77 -10.79 -6.00 10.92
CA SER A 77 -11.00 -4.56 11.07
C SER A 77 -9.86 -3.99 11.88
N HIS A 78 -9.27 -2.90 11.39
CA HIS A 78 -8.14 -2.23 12.01
C HIS A 78 -8.46 -0.77 12.27
N VAL A 79 -7.95 -0.19 13.35
CA VAL A 79 -8.06 1.26 13.58
C VAL A 79 -6.66 1.85 13.48
N LEU A 80 -6.36 2.44 12.33
CA LEU A 80 -5.01 2.74 11.87
C LEU A 80 -4.81 4.24 11.65
N CYS A 81 -3.57 4.69 11.77
CA CYS A 81 -3.18 5.99 11.25
C CYS A 81 -3.00 5.93 9.72
N LEU A 82 -3.84 6.64 8.98
CA LEU A 82 -3.73 6.75 7.52
C LEU A 82 -3.13 8.09 7.13
N PRO A 83 -2.17 8.13 6.18
CA PRO A 83 -1.56 9.37 5.75
C PRO A 83 -2.59 10.25 5.04
N GLY A 84 -2.52 11.56 5.31
CA GLY A 84 -3.31 12.56 4.61
C GLY A 84 -2.84 12.75 3.17
N CYS A 85 -3.76 13.15 2.31
CA CYS A 85 -3.51 13.37 0.87
C CYS A 85 -4.07 14.72 0.39
N ALA A 86 -4.20 15.69 1.29
CA ALA A 86 -4.61 17.05 0.96
C ALA A 86 -3.56 17.78 0.12
N SER A 87 -3.91 18.97 -0.36
CA SER A 87 -2.99 19.84 -1.09
C SER A 87 -1.72 20.10 -0.26
N GLY A 88 -0.56 19.77 -0.84
CA GLY A 88 0.75 19.89 -0.16
C GLY A 88 1.24 18.60 0.50
N GLN A 89 0.44 17.53 0.50
CA GLN A 89 0.86 16.19 0.94
C GLN A 89 1.24 15.32 -0.26
N ALA A 90 1.96 14.24 -0.01
CA ALA A 90 2.31 13.27 -1.04
C ALA A 90 1.03 12.60 -1.59
N PRO A 91 0.99 12.26 -2.89
CA PRO A 91 -0.11 11.49 -3.44
C PRO A 91 -0.18 10.10 -2.78
N CYS A 92 -1.36 9.51 -2.77
CA CYS A 92 -1.53 8.14 -2.32
C CYS A 92 -0.76 7.18 -3.23
N ARG A 93 -0.20 6.14 -2.62
CA ARG A 93 0.41 5.02 -3.35
C ARG A 93 -0.65 4.27 -4.15
N ASP A 94 -0.21 3.61 -5.21
CA ASP A 94 -1.03 2.67 -5.96
C ASP A 94 -1.72 1.65 -5.03
N GLY A 95 -2.98 1.34 -5.35
CA GLY A 95 -3.86 0.58 -4.47
C GLY A 95 -4.55 1.41 -3.38
N TYR A 96 -4.33 2.73 -3.33
CA TYR A 96 -5.00 3.65 -2.40
C TYR A 96 -5.60 4.85 -3.12
N ASP A 97 -6.80 5.25 -2.70
CA ASP A 97 -7.46 6.46 -3.16
C ASP A 97 -7.41 7.55 -2.09
N CYS A 98 -7.24 8.79 -2.54
CA CYS A 98 -7.42 9.96 -1.70
C CYS A 98 -8.91 10.26 -1.51
N ARG A 99 -9.45 10.05 -0.31
CA ARG A 99 -10.87 10.26 0.00
C ARG A 99 -11.05 11.04 1.29
N LEU A 100 -12.17 11.75 1.42
CA LEU A 100 -12.59 12.41 2.66
C LEU A 100 -13.63 11.53 3.37
N PRO A 101 -13.24 10.80 4.44
CA PRO A 101 -14.18 9.97 5.19
C PRO A 101 -15.19 10.81 5.96
N ASP A 102 -16.39 10.27 6.17
CA ASP A 102 -17.42 10.94 6.97
C ASP A 102 -16.92 11.26 8.37
N GLY A 103 -17.13 12.51 8.82
CA GLY A 103 -16.70 12.98 10.13
C GLY A 103 -15.26 13.50 10.19
N GLN A 104 -14.46 13.32 9.13
CA GLN A 104 -13.10 13.87 9.06
C GLN A 104 -13.07 15.23 8.38
N SER A 105 -12.08 16.05 8.75
CA SER A 105 -11.86 17.39 8.20
C SER A 105 -10.85 17.41 7.04
N SER A 106 -10.11 16.33 6.83
CA SER A 106 -9.04 16.24 5.83
C SER A 106 -9.08 14.89 5.09
N PRO A 107 -8.77 14.88 3.78
CA PRO A 107 -8.74 13.65 3.02
C PRO A 107 -7.50 12.81 3.35
N VAL A 108 -7.66 11.49 3.26
CA VAL A 108 -6.66 10.48 3.59
C VAL A 108 -6.54 9.41 2.51
N CYS A 109 -5.42 8.70 2.50
CA CYS A 109 -5.20 7.55 1.64
C CYS A 109 -5.87 6.31 2.22
N VAL A 110 -6.95 5.88 1.59
CA VAL A 110 -7.67 4.65 1.94
C VAL A 110 -7.47 3.59 0.86
N PRO A 111 -7.32 2.31 1.20
CA PRO A 111 -7.23 1.25 0.21
C PRO A 111 -8.41 1.25 -0.77
N VAL A 112 -8.13 1.01 -2.05
CA VAL A 112 -9.16 0.75 -3.07
C VAL A 112 -9.80 -0.61 -2.82
N ARG A 113 -11.12 -0.72 -2.98
CA ARG A 113 -11.86 -1.99 -2.90
C ARG A 113 -12.15 -2.55 -4.28
#